data_AF-A0A8H7WSQ3-F1
#
_entry.id   AF-A0A8H7WSQ3-F1
#
_cell.length_a   1.000
_cell.length_b   1.000
_cell.length_c   1.000
_cell.angle_alpha   90.00
_cell.angle_beta   90.00
_cell.angle_gamma   90.00
#
_symmetry.space_group_name_H-M   'P 1'
#
loop_
_entity.id
_entity.type
_entity.pdbx_description
1 polymer ?
#
loop_
_entity_poly.entity_id
_entity_poly.type
_entity_poly.pdbx_seq_one_letter_code
_entity_poly.pdbx_strand_id
1 'polypeptide(L)'
;SYNATNPTQTADRSSQTQPLAILDLVSQVALHEQARQEPERFDALERAGFKLDRWGSIQHCLYARGGGHYIDVGGSEMVAKGLIKIKSDALPTHFLQDGLALSDGTHLKADVIVFATGFEGNMRYLVHEIFGDEVAESMGDYWGLDSEGELKGAFRPCGLDRRKHEGTEHEGTEHEGTEHEKMKCADSALDPAMWYHGGTIGQARYYSRFIALQLKARLSGTPLPLY
;
A
#
# COMPACT_ATOMS: atom_id res chain seq x y z
N SER A 1 6.03 5.98 20.81
CA SER A 1 6.20 4.54 20.58
C SER A 1 7.67 4.14 20.53
N TYR A 2 8.56 4.86 19.84
CA TYR A 2 10.01 4.58 19.85
C TYR A 2 10.79 5.69 20.58
N ASN A 3 11.66 5.32 21.53
CA ASN A 3 12.57 6.24 22.21
C ASN A 3 13.69 5.45 22.91
N ALA A 4 14.62 6.16 23.56
CA ALA A 4 15.78 5.56 24.22
C ALA A 4 15.43 4.63 25.40
N THR A 5 14.23 4.73 25.98
CA THR A 5 13.83 3.97 27.17
C THR A 5 12.82 2.87 26.88
N ASN A 6 12.20 2.86 25.70
CA ASN A 6 11.28 1.81 25.28
C ASN A 6 11.98 0.82 24.34
N PRO A 7 12.18 -0.46 24.75
CA PRO A 7 12.80 -1.46 23.90
C PRO A 7 12.09 -1.56 22.54
N THR A 8 12.87 -1.61 21.47
CA THR A 8 12.36 -1.63 20.09
C THR A 8 11.33 -2.73 19.86
N GLN A 9 11.55 -3.94 20.40
CA GLN A 9 10.61 -5.04 20.28
C GLN A 9 9.25 -4.75 20.93
N THR A 10 9.24 -4.03 22.06
CA THR A 10 8.01 -3.61 22.72
C THR A 10 7.29 -2.56 21.89
N ALA A 11 8.02 -1.58 21.36
CA ALA A 11 7.48 -0.56 20.46
C ALA A 11 6.88 -1.17 19.19
N ASP A 12 7.62 -2.07 18.53
CA ASP A 12 7.17 -2.81 17.34
C ASP A 12 5.86 -3.54 17.65
N ARG A 13 5.83 -4.35 18.72
CA ARG A 13 4.62 -5.10 19.11
C ARG A 13 3.46 -4.16 19.37
N SER A 14 3.64 -3.13 20.18
CA SER A 14 2.56 -2.18 20.50
C SER A 14 2.00 -1.47 19.27
N SER A 15 2.83 -1.17 18.27
CA SER A 15 2.37 -0.54 17.03
C SER A 15 1.72 -1.52 16.06
N GLN A 16 2.20 -2.76 15.96
CA GLN A 16 1.76 -3.72 14.94
C GLN A 16 0.59 -4.60 15.37
N THR A 17 0.18 -4.59 16.64
CA THR A 17 -0.97 -5.39 17.12
C THR A 17 -2.30 -4.64 17.12
N GLN A 18 -2.34 -3.39 16.67
CA GLN A 18 -3.59 -2.65 16.62
C GLN A 18 -4.35 -2.97 15.32
N PRO A 19 -5.64 -3.37 15.39
CA PRO A 19 -6.45 -3.56 14.18
C PRO A 19 -6.52 -2.26 13.38
N LEU A 20 -6.28 -2.34 12.07
CA LEU A 20 -6.16 -1.15 11.21
C LEU A 20 -7.44 -0.31 11.20
N ALA A 21 -8.62 -0.95 11.22
CA ALA A 21 -9.90 -0.26 11.30
C ALA A 21 -10.05 0.60 12.58
N ILE A 22 -9.57 0.09 13.72
CA ILE A 22 -9.61 0.84 14.98
C ILE A 22 -8.55 1.93 15.01
N LEU A 23 -7.34 1.63 14.53
CA LEU A 23 -6.27 2.61 14.40
C LEU A 23 -6.70 3.78 13.52
N ASP A 24 -7.43 3.52 12.44
CA ASP A 24 -7.97 4.54 11.55
C ASP A 24 -8.93 5.48 12.27
N LEU A 25 -9.96 4.94 12.93
CA LEU A 25 -10.94 5.74 13.67
C LEU A 25 -10.29 6.60 14.76
N VAL A 26 -9.37 6.01 15.54
CA VAL A 26 -8.66 6.74 16.60
C VAL A 26 -7.77 7.83 16.02
N SER A 27 -7.05 7.54 14.93
CA SER A 27 -6.19 8.53 14.25
C SER A 27 -7.02 9.70 13.74
N GLN A 28 -8.16 9.43 13.09
CA GLN A 28 -9.04 10.47 12.57
C GLN A 28 -9.57 11.38 13.68
N VAL A 29 -10.03 10.82 14.80
CA VAL A 29 -10.51 11.64 15.94
C VAL A 29 -9.43 12.61 16.41
N ALA A 30 -8.21 12.12 16.64
CA ALA A 30 -7.11 12.94 17.12
C ALA A 30 -6.66 13.99 16.08
N LEU A 31 -6.43 13.56 14.83
CA LEU A 31 -5.90 14.43 13.77
C LEU A 31 -6.93 15.47 13.32
N HIS A 32 -8.22 15.12 13.25
CA HIS A 32 -9.25 16.09 12.90
C HIS A 32 -9.42 17.15 13.98
N GLU A 33 -9.28 16.77 15.26
CA GLU A 33 -9.30 17.78 16.33
C GLU A 33 -8.11 18.73 16.24
N GLN A 34 -6.91 18.21 15.98
CA GLN A 34 -5.73 19.05 15.73
C GLN A 34 -5.94 19.96 14.52
N ALA A 35 -6.50 19.44 13.43
CA ALA A 35 -6.78 20.23 12.24
C ALA A 35 -7.79 21.36 12.49
N ARG A 36 -8.81 21.13 13.33
CA ARG A 36 -9.78 22.18 13.74
C ARG A 36 -9.14 23.32 14.53
N GLN A 37 -8.01 23.07 15.21
CA GLN A 37 -7.30 24.07 15.98
C GLN A 37 -6.39 24.97 15.11
N GLU A 38 -6.15 24.59 13.85
CA GLU A 38 -5.32 25.33 12.90
C GLU A 38 -6.06 25.64 11.57
N PRO A 39 -7.29 26.21 11.58
CA PRO A 39 -8.08 26.35 10.36
C PRO A 39 -7.40 27.21 9.29
N GLU A 40 -6.73 28.29 9.71
CA GLU A 40 -6.05 29.22 8.80
C GLU A 40 -4.86 28.57 8.06
N ARG A 41 -4.23 27.54 8.64
CA ARG A 41 -3.16 26.80 7.95
C ARG A 41 -3.69 26.14 6.68
N PHE A 42 -4.85 25.51 6.77
CA PHE A 42 -5.49 24.85 5.62
C PHE A 42 -6.13 25.87 4.68
N ASP A 43 -6.78 26.91 5.22
CA ASP A 43 -7.36 27.99 4.40
C ASP A 43 -6.29 28.67 3.54
N ALA A 44 -5.12 28.95 4.10
CA ALA A 44 -4.02 29.57 3.36
C ALA A 44 -3.50 28.67 2.21
N LEU A 45 -3.42 27.37 2.43
CA LEU A 45 -3.04 26.40 1.39
C LEU A 45 -4.07 26.34 0.26
N GLU A 46 -5.35 26.26 0.59
CA GLU A 46 -6.42 26.22 -0.41
C GLU A 46 -6.48 27.52 -1.21
N ARG A 47 -6.31 28.68 -0.56
CA ARG A 47 -6.20 29.99 -1.25
C ARG A 47 -5.01 30.04 -2.20
N ALA A 48 -3.90 29.36 -1.88
CA ALA A 48 -2.75 29.23 -2.76
C ALA A 48 -2.97 28.20 -3.91
N GLY A 49 -4.12 27.53 -3.96
CA GLY A 49 -4.44 26.53 -4.99
C GLY A 49 -3.95 25.12 -4.68
N PHE A 50 -3.49 24.86 -3.46
CA PHE A 50 -3.09 23.53 -3.00
C PHE A 50 -4.34 22.69 -2.72
N LYS A 51 -4.49 21.59 -3.47
CA LYS A 51 -5.61 20.66 -3.29
C LYS A 51 -5.32 19.74 -2.11
N LEU A 52 -6.18 19.76 -1.10
CA LEU A 52 -6.06 18.94 0.10
C LEU A 52 -7.42 18.39 0.54
N ASP A 53 -7.39 17.32 1.32
CA ASP A 53 -8.52 16.84 2.10
C ASP A 53 -8.18 17.03 3.58
N ARG A 54 -8.87 17.97 4.23
CA ARG A 54 -8.64 18.32 5.65
C ARG A 54 -9.02 17.19 6.59
N TRP A 55 -9.93 16.33 6.16
CA TRP A 55 -10.57 15.31 6.98
C TRP A 55 -10.28 13.90 6.45
N GLY A 56 -9.24 13.79 5.63
CA GLY A 56 -8.81 12.53 5.05
C GLY A 56 -8.17 11.61 6.09
N SER A 57 -8.35 10.31 5.92
CA SER A 57 -7.68 9.31 6.73
C SER A 57 -6.23 9.10 6.29
N ILE A 58 -5.28 9.37 7.19
CA ILE A 58 -3.87 9.03 6.96
C ILE A 58 -3.66 7.51 6.86
N GLN A 59 -4.43 6.70 7.61
CA GLN A 59 -4.30 5.24 7.57
C GLN A 59 -4.76 4.69 6.23
N HIS A 60 -5.83 5.23 5.66
CA HIS A 60 -6.28 4.91 4.31
C HIS A 60 -5.22 5.26 3.28
N CYS A 61 -4.64 6.47 3.35
CA CYS A 61 -3.57 6.88 2.44
C CYS A 61 -2.36 5.92 2.50
N LEU A 62 -1.96 5.49 3.70
CA LEU A 62 -0.80 4.61 3.88
C LEU A 62 -1.07 3.15 3.46
N TYR A 63 -2.17 2.56 3.94
CA TYR A 63 -2.39 1.12 3.84
C TYR A 63 -3.35 0.70 2.73
N ALA A 64 -4.35 1.53 2.41
CA ALA A 64 -5.31 1.20 1.35
C ALA A 64 -4.86 1.75 -0.01
N ARG A 65 -4.45 3.02 -0.06
CA ARG A 65 -4.05 3.70 -1.29
C ARG A 65 -2.57 3.57 -1.62
N GLY A 66 -1.71 3.39 -0.61
CA GLY A 66 -0.24 3.35 -0.80
C GLY A 66 0.38 4.69 -1.21
N GLY A 67 -0.26 5.82 -0.85
CA GLY A 67 0.17 7.16 -1.25
C GLY A 67 -0.91 8.22 -1.01
N GLY A 68 -0.70 9.42 -1.58
CA GLY A 68 -1.68 10.51 -1.47
C GLY A 68 -1.68 11.24 -0.13
N HIS A 69 -0.57 11.18 0.61
CA HIS A 69 -0.36 11.97 1.82
C HIS A 69 0.89 12.86 1.65
N TYR A 70 0.94 13.94 2.43
CA TYR A 70 2.05 14.88 2.45
C TYR A 70 2.43 15.13 3.91
N ILE A 71 3.69 14.84 4.26
CA ILE A 71 4.23 15.15 5.58
C ILE A 71 4.85 16.53 5.52
N ASP A 72 4.26 17.46 6.24
CA ASP A 72 4.73 18.83 6.25
C ASP A 72 5.94 19.01 7.18
N VAL A 73 7.06 19.41 6.58
CA VAL A 73 8.30 19.77 7.28
C VAL A 73 8.65 21.25 7.09
N GLY A 74 7.68 22.08 6.68
CA GLY A 74 7.82 23.51 6.43
C GLY A 74 7.40 23.94 5.01
N GLY A 75 7.12 22.98 4.12
CA GLY A 75 6.70 23.29 2.75
C GLY A 75 5.33 23.96 2.67
N SER A 76 4.40 23.63 3.58
CA SER A 76 3.07 24.25 3.57
C SER A 76 3.15 25.75 3.80
N GLU A 77 4.02 26.18 4.72
CA GLU A 77 4.19 27.58 5.05
C GLU A 77 4.78 28.35 3.85
N MET A 78 5.71 27.74 3.12
CA MET A 78 6.27 28.31 1.89
C MET A 78 5.22 28.44 0.79
N VAL A 79 4.32 27.47 0.65
CA VAL A 79 3.17 27.54 -0.27
C VAL A 79 2.22 28.65 0.16
N ALA A 80 1.84 28.69 1.44
CA ALA A 80 0.94 29.70 2.00
C ALA A 80 1.47 31.13 1.84
N LYS A 81 2.80 31.31 1.96
CA LYS A 81 3.49 32.60 1.73
C LYS A 81 3.73 32.92 0.25
N GLY A 82 3.35 32.03 -0.67
CA GLY A 82 3.54 32.20 -2.12
C GLY A 82 4.99 32.06 -2.60
N LEU A 83 5.89 31.57 -1.73
CA LEU A 83 7.28 31.26 -2.10
C LEU A 83 7.34 30.04 -3.03
N ILE A 84 6.46 29.08 -2.80
CA ILE A 84 6.19 27.97 -3.73
C ILE A 84 4.84 28.25 -4.39
N LYS A 85 4.84 28.43 -5.71
CA LYS A 85 3.62 28.63 -6.49
C LYS A 85 3.03 27.27 -6.87
N ILE A 86 1.71 27.16 -6.75
CA ILE A 86 0.97 25.95 -7.11
C ILE A 86 0.19 26.19 -8.40
N LYS A 87 0.23 25.23 -9.31
CA LYS A 87 -0.53 25.21 -10.56
C LYS A 87 -1.26 23.88 -10.67
N SER A 88 -2.54 23.88 -10.29
CA SER A 88 -3.38 22.66 -10.13
C SER A 88 -4.59 22.60 -11.07
N ASP A 89 -4.76 23.62 -11.90
CA ASP A 89 -5.92 23.95 -12.73
C ASP A 89 -5.67 23.77 -14.24
N ALA A 90 -4.42 23.48 -14.64
CA ALA A 90 -4.06 23.17 -16.02
C ALA A 90 -3.04 22.03 -16.06
N LEU A 91 -3.17 21.14 -17.05
CA LEU A 91 -2.24 20.04 -17.26
C LEU A 91 -1.04 20.50 -18.08
N PRO A 92 0.17 19.99 -17.82
CA PRO A 92 1.29 20.17 -18.72
C PRO A 92 1.05 19.43 -20.04
N THR A 93 1.32 20.09 -21.17
CA THR A 93 1.03 19.53 -22.51
C THR A 93 2.30 19.19 -23.28
N HIS A 94 3.26 20.12 -23.34
CA HIS A 94 4.55 19.90 -23.98
C HIS A 94 5.61 20.86 -23.43
N PHE A 95 6.89 20.51 -23.66
CA PHE A 95 8.00 21.39 -23.37
C PHE A 95 8.06 22.57 -24.35
N LEU A 96 8.58 23.68 -23.86
CA LEU A 96 9.02 24.83 -24.63
C LEU A 96 10.53 24.97 -24.47
N GLN A 97 11.16 25.80 -25.30
CA GLN A 97 12.61 26.00 -25.25
C GLN A 97 13.09 26.50 -23.87
N ASP A 98 12.26 27.29 -23.18
CA ASP A 98 12.54 27.92 -21.89
C ASP A 98 11.50 27.59 -20.80
N GLY A 99 10.75 26.49 -20.94
CA GLY A 99 9.75 26.12 -19.95
C GLY A 99 8.75 25.05 -20.38
N LEU A 100 7.52 25.20 -19.90
CA LEU A 100 6.43 24.24 -20.08
C LEU A 100 5.15 24.94 -20.55
N ALA A 101 4.51 24.41 -21.59
CA ALA A 101 3.18 24.83 -22.00
C ALA A 101 2.13 24.05 -21.21
N LEU A 102 1.07 24.73 -20.81
CA LEU A 102 -0.06 24.16 -20.09
C LEU A 102 -1.33 24.18 -20.94
N SER A 103 -2.31 23.35 -20.57
CA SER A 103 -3.55 23.14 -21.33
C SER A 103 -4.46 24.38 -21.39
N ASP A 104 -4.27 25.35 -20.50
CA ASP A 104 -4.96 26.64 -20.52
C ASP A 104 -4.26 27.68 -21.42
N GLY A 105 -3.22 27.27 -22.15
CA GLY A 105 -2.42 28.12 -23.03
C GLY A 105 -1.33 28.90 -22.30
N THR A 106 -1.20 28.76 -20.98
CA THR A 106 -0.14 29.45 -20.23
C THR A 106 1.23 28.82 -20.45
N HIS A 107 2.26 29.66 -20.40
CA HIS A 107 3.66 29.25 -20.48
C HIS A 107 4.32 29.47 -19.10
N LEU A 108 4.73 28.37 -18.47
CA LEU A 108 5.50 28.38 -17.24
C LEU A 108 7.01 28.32 -17.55
N LYS A 109 7.70 29.45 -17.42
CA LYS A 109 9.15 29.50 -17.61
C LYS A 109 9.89 28.72 -16.53
N ALA A 110 10.88 27.93 -16.92
CA ALA A 110 11.72 27.17 -16.01
C ALA A 110 13.07 26.83 -16.65
N ASP A 111 14.16 26.97 -15.88
CA ASP A 111 15.49 26.51 -16.29
C ASP A 111 15.70 25.01 -16.05
N VAL A 112 14.96 24.43 -15.09
CA VAL A 112 15.03 23.02 -14.69
C VAL A 112 13.62 22.49 -14.45
N ILE A 113 13.33 21.30 -14.98
CA ILE A 113 12.08 20.57 -14.75
C ILE A 113 12.43 19.24 -14.10
N VAL A 114 11.84 18.97 -12.94
CA VAL A 114 12.06 17.74 -12.17
C VAL A 114 10.79 16.90 -12.16
N PHE A 115 10.88 15.65 -12.60
CA PHE A 115 9.78 14.69 -12.54
C PHE A 115 9.77 13.98 -11.18
N ALA A 116 8.85 14.41 -10.32
CA ALA A 116 8.58 13.79 -9.02
C ALA A 116 7.27 12.95 -9.07
N THR A 117 7.12 12.13 -10.11
CA THR A 117 5.87 11.41 -10.43
C THR A 117 5.67 10.09 -9.66
N GLY A 118 6.56 9.77 -8.73
CA GLY A 118 6.47 8.55 -7.92
C GLY A 118 6.94 7.29 -8.64
N PHE A 119 6.47 6.14 -8.17
CA PHE A 119 6.84 4.80 -8.64
C PHE A 119 5.59 3.96 -8.90
N GLU A 120 5.71 2.94 -9.75
CA GLU A 120 4.70 1.87 -9.82
C GLU A 120 4.76 1.04 -8.53
N GLY A 121 3.66 1.04 -7.78
CA GLY A 121 3.59 0.48 -6.43
C GLY A 121 3.13 -0.98 -6.40
N ASN A 122 2.63 -1.52 -7.51
CA ASN A 122 2.14 -2.89 -7.56
C ASN A 122 3.27 -3.89 -7.89
N MET A 123 3.64 -4.70 -6.90
CA MET A 123 4.69 -5.71 -7.03
C MET A 123 4.39 -6.80 -8.06
N ARG A 124 3.13 -6.97 -8.49
CA ARG A 124 2.78 -7.91 -9.55
C ARG A 124 3.53 -7.63 -10.84
N TYR A 125 3.76 -6.36 -11.19
CA TYR A 125 4.51 -6.02 -12.40
C TYR A 125 5.96 -6.51 -12.31
N LEU A 126 6.59 -6.33 -11.14
CA LEU A 126 7.95 -6.83 -10.92
C LEU A 126 7.99 -8.37 -10.94
N VAL A 127 6.95 -9.04 -10.41
CA VAL A 127 6.85 -10.49 -10.49
C VAL A 127 6.66 -10.98 -11.93
N HIS A 128 5.83 -10.32 -12.73
CA HIS A 128 5.72 -10.59 -14.17
C HIS A 128 7.09 -10.48 -14.85
N GLU A 129 7.84 -9.41 -14.57
CA GLU A 129 9.15 -9.17 -15.20
C GLU A 129 10.19 -10.23 -14.82
N ILE A 130 10.24 -10.64 -13.56
CA ILE A 130 11.28 -11.54 -13.04
C ILE A 130 10.93 -13.02 -13.26
N PHE A 131 9.67 -13.39 -13.04
CA PHE A 131 9.22 -14.79 -12.97
C PHE A 131 8.27 -15.19 -14.10
N GLY A 132 7.81 -14.24 -14.92
CA GLY A 132 6.90 -14.50 -16.03
C GLY A 132 5.43 -14.57 -15.63
N ASP A 133 4.58 -14.64 -16.65
CA ASP A 133 3.13 -14.50 -16.50
C ASP A 133 2.50 -15.61 -15.66
N GLU A 134 2.93 -16.86 -15.84
CA GLU A 134 2.37 -18.01 -15.14
C GLU A 134 2.49 -17.86 -13.60
N VAL A 135 3.66 -17.42 -13.12
CA VAL A 135 3.90 -17.17 -11.70
C VAL A 135 3.09 -15.96 -11.24
N ALA A 136 3.15 -14.85 -11.98
CA ALA A 136 2.49 -13.62 -11.58
C ALA A 136 0.96 -13.77 -11.50
N GLU A 137 0.35 -14.53 -12.42
CA GLU A 137 -1.08 -14.82 -12.42
C GLU A 137 -1.52 -15.74 -11.27
N SER A 138 -0.63 -16.58 -10.74
CA SER A 138 -0.94 -17.40 -9.55
C SER A 138 -0.85 -16.62 -8.23
N MET A 139 -0.25 -15.43 -8.25
CA MET A 139 -0.13 -14.58 -7.06
C MET A 139 -1.44 -13.86 -6.72
N GLY A 140 -1.67 -13.61 -5.42
CA GLY A 140 -2.64 -12.62 -4.97
C GLY A 140 -2.15 -11.17 -5.14
N ASP A 141 -3.02 -10.22 -4.86
CA ASP A 141 -2.66 -8.81 -4.78
C ASP A 141 -1.68 -8.52 -3.62
N TYR A 142 -0.84 -7.50 -3.82
CA TYR A 142 0.07 -6.99 -2.81
C TYR A 142 -0.29 -5.56 -2.44
N TRP A 143 -0.35 -5.30 -1.12
CA TRP A 143 -0.69 -4.00 -0.53
C TRP A 143 -2.15 -3.58 -0.80
N GLY A 144 -2.69 -2.69 0.03
CA GLY A 144 -4.15 -2.48 0.10
C GLY A 144 -4.81 -3.35 1.16
N LEU A 145 -6.09 -3.09 1.44
CA LEU A 145 -6.85 -3.81 2.48
C LEU A 145 -7.83 -4.81 1.85
N ASP A 146 -7.97 -5.99 2.47
CA ASP A 146 -9.04 -6.95 2.15
C ASP A 146 -10.36 -6.60 2.87
N SER A 147 -11.37 -7.47 2.72
CA SER A 147 -12.70 -7.28 3.30
C SER A 147 -12.72 -7.24 4.82
N GLU A 148 -11.70 -7.78 5.49
CA GLU A 148 -11.54 -7.74 6.93
C GLU A 148 -10.78 -6.49 7.40
N GLY A 149 -10.24 -5.71 6.45
CA GLY A 149 -9.43 -4.53 6.74
C GLY A 149 -7.95 -4.85 6.95
N GLU A 150 -7.46 -6.02 6.51
CA GLU A 150 -6.08 -6.46 6.69
C GLU A 150 -5.24 -6.32 5.40
N LEU A 151 -3.93 -6.13 5.54
CA LEU A 151 -3.02 -5.86 4.42
C LEU A 151 -2.89 -7.03 3.45
N LYS A 152 -3.32 -6.88 2.20
CA LYS A 152 -3.26 -7.90 1.14
C LYS A 152 -1.83 -8.35 0.87
N GLY A 153 -1.62 -9.67 0.81
CA GLY A 153 -0.36 -10.32 0.39
C GLY A 153 0.85 -10.12 1.32
N ALA A 154 0.97 -9.01 2.03
CA ALA A 154 2.11 -8.74 2.90
C ALA A 154 2.14 -9.73 4.08
N PHE A 155 3.31 -10.31 4.34
CA PHE A 155 3.60 -11.20 5.48
C PHE A 155 2.81 -12.51 5.54
N ARG A 156 2.10 -12.85 4.45
CA ARG A 156 1.37 -14.11 4.27
C ARG A 156 1.90 -14.85 3.03
N PRO A 157 1.64 -16.17 2.92
CA PRO A 157 2.02 -16.92 1.72
C PRO A 157 1.29 -16.35 0.51
N CYS A 158 2.04 -16.06 -0.54
CA CYS A 158 1.53 -15.48 -1.76
C CYS A 158 1.57 -16.60 -2.82
N GLY A 159 0.42 -17.12 -3.27
CA GLY A 159 0.39 -18.23 -4.23
C GLY A 159 -0.66 -19.33 -3.99
N LEU A 160 -1.48 -19.22 -2.93
CA LEU A 160 -2.60 -20.14 -2.75
C LEU A 160 -3.85 -19.56 -3.42
N ASP A 161 -4.33 -20.28 -4.44
CA ASP A 161 -5.57 -20.01 -5.15
C ASP A 161 -6.76 -19.91 -4.17
N ARG A 162 -7.07 -18.70 -3.70
CA ARG A 162 -8.27 -18.44 -2.89
C ARG A 162 -9.56 -18.75 -3.67
N ARG A 163 -9.53 -18.87 -5.00
CA ARG A 163 -10.70 -19.22 -5.82
C ARG A 163 -11.15 -20.68 -5.63
N LYS A 164 -10.35 -21.54 -5.01
CA LYS A 164 -10.77 -22.91 -4.66
C LYS A 164 -11.46 -23.03 -3.30
N HIS A 165 -11.42 -21.99 -2.46
CA HIS A 165 -12.12 -21.99 -1.17
C HIS A 165 -13.31 -21.03 -1.12
N GLU A 166 -13.38 -20.04 -2.00
CA GLU A 166 -14.57 -19.21 -2.20
C GLU A 166 -15.28 -19.61 -3.51
N GLY A 167 -15.95 -20.77 -3.46
CA GLY A 167 -16.88 -21.21 -4.50
C GLY A 167 -18.18 -21.66 -3.82
N THR A 168 -19.20 -20.80 -3.83
CA THR A 168 -20.37 -20.95 -4.72
C THR A 168 -21.12 -22.25 -4.48
N GLU A 169 -22.26 -22.13 -3.80
CA GLU A 169 -23.40 -23.04 -3.97
C GLU A 169 -23.79 -23.04 -5.45
N HIS A 170 -23.22 -23.96 -6.24
CA HIS A 170 -23.77 -24.32 -7.53
C HIS A 170 -23.87 -25.83 -7.62
N GLU A 171 -25.11 -26.26 -7.77
CA GLU A 171 -25.55 -27.63 -7.96
C GLU A 171 -24.82 -28.33 -9.11
N GLY A 172 -24.39 -29.56 -8.84
CA GLY A 172 -24.41 -30.69 -9.78
C GLY A 172 -23.54 -30.60 -11.04
N THR A 173 -22.44 -31.34 -11.06
CA THR A 173 -22.22 -32.46 -12.01
C THR A 173 -20.90 -33.16 -11.68
N GLU A 174 -20.98 -34.46 -11.38
CA GLU A 174 -19.85 -35.32 -11.06
C GLU A 174 -19.09 -35.68 -12.35
N HIS A 175 -17.85 -35.22 -12.48
CA HIS A 175 -16.87 -35.86 -13.37
C HIS A 175 -15.84 -36.59 -12.51
N GLU A 176 -15.88 -37.92 -12.57
CA GLU A 176 -14.94 -38.85 -11.95
C GLU A 176 -13.56 -38.76 -12.63
N GLY A 177 -12.76 -37.76 -12.24
CA GLY A 177 -11.31 -37.77 -12.44
C GLY A 177 -10.67 -38.64 -11.34
N THR A 178 -9.78 -39.54 -11.74
CA THR A 178 -9.10 -40.47 -10.82
C THR A 178 -8.27 -39.72 -9.77
N GLU A 179 -8.20 -40.24 -8.53
CA GLU A 179 -7.41 -39.67 -7.43
C GLU A 179 -5.94 -39.37 -7.82
N HIS A 180 -5.40 -40.10 -8.80
CA HIS A 180 -4.06 -39.89 -9.36
C HIS A 180 -3.92 -38.64 -10.24
N GLU A 181 -4.99 -38.21 -10.93
CA GLU A 181 -5.03 -36.93 -11.67
C GLU A 181 -5.25 -35.74 -10.74
N LYS A 182 -6.04 -35.91 -9.67
CA LYS A 182 -6.21 -34.89 -8.62
C LYS A 182 -4.90 -34.64 -7.86
N MET A 183 -4.12 -35.69 -7.61
CA MET A 183 -2.79 -35.60 -6.98
C MET A 183 -1.77 -34.90 -7.90
N LYS A 184 -1.76 -35.22 -9.20
CA LYS A 184 -0.87 -34.53 -10.16
C LYS A 184 -1.16 -33.03 -10.28
N CYS A 185 -2.42 -32.63 -10.18
CA CYS A 185 -2.82 -31.22 -10.20
C CYS A 185 -2.47 -30.47 -8.89
N ALA A 186 -2.25 -31.20 -7.78
CA ALA A 186 -1.77 -30.63 -6.52
C ALA A 186 -0.24 -30.42 -6.52
N ASP A 187 0.51 -31.25 -7.27
CA ASP A 187 1.98 -31.21 -7.31
C ASP A 187 2.54 -30.39 -8.49
N SER A 188 1.73 -30.09 -9.52
CA SER A 188 2.16 -29.31 -10.69
C SER A 188 1.22 -28.13 -10.98
N ALA A 189 1.49 -26.97 -10.37
CA ALA A 189 1.35 -25.63 -10.96
C ALA A 189 1.57 -24.58 -9.86
N LEU A 190 2.84 -24.19 -9.65
CA LEU A 190 3.23 -22.93 -9.02
C LEU A 190 2.50 -22.54 -7.71
N ASP A 191 2.84 -23.19 -6.60
CA ASP A 191 2.95 -22.48 -5.32
C ASP A 191 4.38 -21.93 -5.29
N PRO A 192 4.67 -20.76 -5.91
CA PRO A 192 5.97 -20.15 -5.66
C PRO A 192 6.00 -19.95 -4.16
N ALA A 193 6.95 -20.58 -3.49
CA ALA A 193 7.24 -20.41 -2.07
C ALA A 193 7.69 -18.94 -1.86
N MET A 194 6.76 -18.01 -2.03
CA MET A 194 6.97 -16.60 -2.16
C MET A 194 6.11 -15.89 -1.14
N TRP A 195 6.77 -14.99 -0.44
CA TRP A 195 6.17 -14.12 0.56
C TRP A 195 6.53 -12.71 0.17
N TYR A 196 5.52 -11.86 0.05
CA TYR A 196 5.81 -10.44 -0.04
C TYR A 196 6.13 -9.90 1.34
N HIS A 197 7.16 -9.09 1.37
CA HIS A 197 7.55 -8.30 2.51
C HIS A 197 7.38 -6.84 2.14
N GLY A 198 6.86 -6.03 3.06
CA GLY A 198 6.48 -4.65 2.79
C GLY A 198 6.60 -3.73 4.00
N GLY A 199 6.47 -2.44 3.72
CA GLY A 199 6.40 -1.42 4.75
C GLY A 199 7.74 -1.05 5.38
N THR A 200 7.67 -0.48 6.59
CA THR A 200 8.84 0.08 7.27
C THR A 200 9.64 -0.97 8.05
N ILE A 201 10.84 -0.61 8.52
CA ILE A 201 11.71 -1.51 9.29
C ILE A 201 11.00 -2.08 10.54
N GLY A 202 10.10 -1.31 11.18
CA GLY A 202 9.33 -1.80 12.34
C GLY A 202 8.39 -2.95 11.98
N GLN A 203 7.69 -2.84 10.85
CA GLN A 203 6.88 -3.94 10.31
C GLN A 203 7.76 -5.14 9.98
N ALA A 204 8.93 -4.92 9.37
CA ALA A 204 9.85 -6.00 9.06
C ALA A 204 10.31 -6.78 10.27
N ARG A 205 10.82 -6.10 11.30
CA ARG A 205 11.25 -6.79 12.53
C ARG A 205 10.11 -7.57 13.19
N TYR A 206 8.91 -7.02 13.19
CA TYR A 206 7.76 -7.66 13.80
C TYR A 206 7.32 -8.91 13.00
N TYR A 207 7.08 -8.75 11.70
CA TYR A 207 6.46 -9.78 10.88
C TYR A 207 7.42 -10.90 10.44
N SER A 208 8.72 -10.64 10.32
CA SER A 208 9.70 -11.64 9.90
C SER A 208 9.71 -12.89 10.79
N ARG A 209 9.43 -12.76 12.10
CA ARG A 209 9.33 -13.92 13.00
C ARG A 209 8.15 -14.81 12.62
N PHE A 210 6.99 -14.22 12.29
CA PHE A 210 5.81 -15.00 11.92
C PHE A 210 5.99 -15.69 10.57
N ILE A 211 6.61 -15.02 9.60
CA ILE A 211 6.98 -15.64 8.32
C ILE A 211 7.92 -16.82 8.54
N ALA A 212 8.97 -16.66 9.36
CA ALA A 212 9.91 -17.74 9.66
C ALA A 212 9.22 -18.95 10.32
N LEU A 213 8.25 -18.71 11.21
CA LEU A 213 7.46 -19.77 11.84
C LEU A 213 6.54 -20.47 10.83
N GLN A 214 5.88 -19.74 9.94
CA GLN A 214 5.08 -20.31 8.85
C GLN A 214 5.93 -21.18 7.90
N LEU A 215 7.10 -20.68 7.51
CA LEU A 215 8.07 -21.41 6.70
C LEU A 215 8.52 -22.71 7.39
N LYS A 216 8.93 -22.62 8.66
CA LYS A 216 9.33 -23.80 9.44
C LYS A 216 8.21 -24.82 9.54
N ALA A 217 6.98 -24.37 9.81
CA ALA A 217 5.80 -25.23 9.93
C ALA A 217 5.54 -25.99 8.62
N ARG A 218 5.62 -25.31 7.46
CA ARG A 218 5.51 -25.94 6.13
C ARG A 218 6.63 -26.98 5.89
N LEU A 219 7.89 -26.60 6.11
CA LEU A 219 9.04 -27.49 5.91
C LEU A 219 9.05 -28.71 6.84
N SER A 220 8.36 -28.62 7.99
CA SER A 220 8.23 -29.72 8.94
C SER A 220 7.00 -30.60 8.68
N GLY A 221 6.24 -30.35 7.61
CA GLY A 221 5.03 -31.12 7.27
C GLY A 221 3.81 -30.82 8.14
N THR A 222 3.83 -29.70 8.90
CA THR A 222 2.75 -29.29 9.80
C THR A 222 2.35 -27.84 9.50
N PRO A 223 1.81 -27.53 8.30
CA PRO A 223 1.46 -26.15 7.94
C PRO A 223 0.44 -25.56 8.92
N LEU A 224 0.59 -24.27 9.22
CA LEU A 224 -0.39 -23.56 10.05
C LEU A 224 -1.71 -23.40 9.28
N PRO A 225 -2.87 -23.48 9.97
CA PRO A 225 -4.15 -23.18 9.34
C PRO A 225 -4.17 -21.72 8.88
N LEU A 226 -4.70 -21.51 7.68
CA LEU A 226 -5.02 -20.18 7.17
C LEU A 226 -6.45 -19.87 7.61
N TYR A 227 -6.63 -18.70 8.21
CA TYR A 227 -7.92 -18.16 8.59
C TYR A 227 -8.24 -16.98 7.67
#